data_AF-A0A067QRA3-F1
#
_entry.id   AF-A0A067QRA3-F1
#
_cell.length_a   1.000
_cell.length_b   1.000
_cell.length_c   1.000
_cell.angle_alpha   90.00
_cell.angle_beta   90.00
_cell.angle_gamma   90.00
#
_symmetry.space_group_name_H-M   'P 1'
#
loop_
_entity.id
_entity.type
_entity.pdbx_description
1 polymer ?
#
loop_
_entity_poly.entity_id
_entity_poly.type
_entity_poly.pdbx_seq_one_letter_code
_entity_poly.pdbx_strand_id
1 'polypeptide(L)'
;AQTRLQTGIAVNMGTEDKPPHVEISLSTNNETVICAVMVFAEGIFEGETHVLHPKESEVTSRLDVALYPPRDVPVDIHIKALVGYEGSQHYHVFELTRQLPRFSMYAVLVERTQDVGSFLSFVINERLQR
;
A
#
# COMPACT_ATOMS: atom_id res chain seq x y z
N ALA A 1 20.18 18.55 1.00
CA ALA A 1 19.24 18.10 -0.05
C ALA A 1 17.83 18.03 0.54
N GLN A 2 16.78 18.35 -0.23
CA GLN A 2 15.38 18.39 0.24
C GLN A 2 14.56 17.20 -0.32
N THR A 3 15.12 15.99 -0.20
CA THR A 3 14.43 14.75 -0.62
C THR A 3 13.24 14.49 0.30
N ARG A 4 12.09 14.18 -0.31
CA ARG A 4 10.86 13.80 0.38
C ARG A 4 10.34 12.50 -0.23
N LEU A 5 9.94 11.58 0.63
CA LEU A 5 9.23 10.37 0.24
C LEU A 5 7.73 10.63 0.29
N GLN A 6 7.09 10.60 -0.87
CA GLN A 6 5.64 10.68 -1.02
C GLN A 6 5.05 9.27 -0.98
N THR A 7 3.92 9.11 -0.30
CA THR A 7 3.23 7.82 -0.18
C THR A 7 1.74 7.95 -0.47
N GLY A 8 1.19 6.98 -1.19
CA GLY A 8 -0.24 6.83 -1.45
C GLY A 8 -0.70 5.41 -1.16
N ILE A 9 -1.95 5.26 -0.73
CA ILE A 9 -2.59 3.94 -0.53
C ILE A 9 -3.86 3.93 -1.38
N ALA A 10 -4.00 2.91 -2.22
CA ALA A 10 -5.16 2.73 -3.09
C ALA A 10 -5.48 1.25 -3.26
N VAL A 11 -6.70 0.93 -3.71
CA VAL A 11 -7.05 -0.42 -4.17
C VAL A 11 -6.68 -0.53 -5.64
N ASN A 12 -5.92 -1.55 -5.98
CA ASN A 12 -5.55 -1.89 -7.36
C ASN A 12 -6.30 -3.15 -7.76
N MET A 13 -7.02 -3.10 -8.89
CA MET A 13 -7.86 -4.20 -9.38
C MET A 13 -7.05 -5.38 -9.92
N GLY A 14 -5.72 -5.29 -9.92
CA GLY A 14 -4.83 -6.34 -10.38
C GLY A 14 -4.68 -6.38 -11.91
N THR A 15 -3.94 -7.38 -12.35
CA THR A 15 -3.71 -7.77 -13.75
C THR A 15 -3.90 -9.29 -13.87
N GLU A 16 -3.68 -9.87 -15.04
CA GLU A 16 -3.75 -11.33 -15.22
C GLU A 16 -2.78 -12.09 -14.29
N ASP A 17 -1.60 -11.52 -14.04
CA ASP A 17 -0.55 -12.13 -13.21
C ASP A 17 -0.59 -11.71 -11.74
N LYS A 18 -1.41 -10.71 -11.39
CA LYS A 18 -1.43 -10.12 -10.05
C LYS A 18 -2.87 -9.93 -9.58
N PRO A 19 -3.31 -10.60 -8.50
CA PRO A 19 -4.68 -10.44 -8.02
C PRO A 19 -4.94 -9.01 -7.49
N PRO A 20 -6.23 -8.63 -7.32
CA PRO A 20 -6.59 -7.37 -6.67
C PRO A 20 -5.93 -7.25 -5.30
N HIS A 21 -5.46 -6.06 -4.96
CA HIS A 21 -4.67 -5.81 -3.75
C HIS A 21 -4.79 -4.37 -3.26
N VAL A 22 -4.38 -4.14 -2.02
CA VAL A 22 -4.08 -2.78 -1.54
C VAL A 22 -2.66 -2.44 -1.99
N GLU A 23 -2.51 -1.36 -2.74
CA GLU A 23 -1.23 -0.88 -3.25
C GLU A 23 -0.73 0.30 -2.41
N ILE A 24 0.48 0.16 -1.87
CA ILE A 24 1.23 1.27 -1.31
C ILE A 24 2.18 1.77 -2.39
N SER A 25 1.92 2.97 -2.88
CA SER A 25 2.81 3.65 -3.82
C SER A 25 3.79 4.52 -3.05
N LEU A 26 5.08 4.39 -3.38
CA LEU A 26 6.16 5.22 -2.84
C LEU A 26 6.86 5.94 -3.99
N SER A 27 7.13 7.23 -3.82
CA SER A 27 7.92 8.01 -4.79
C SER A 27 8.77 9.08 -4.13
N THR A 28 9.96 9.34 -4.68
CA THR A 28 10.80 10.46 -4.30
C THR A 28 10.48 11.69 -5.17
N ASN A 29 10.76 12.89 -4.66
CA ASN A 29 10.46 14.16 -5.34
C ASN A 29 11.64 14.72 -6.17
N ASN A 30 12.70 13.93 -6.37
CA ASN A 30 13.93 14.35 -7.06
C ASN A 30 14.64 13.14 -7.68
N GLU A 31 15.90 13.31 -8.09
CA GLU A 31 16.73 12.31 -8.80
C GLU A 31 17.19 11.13 -7.93
N THR A 32 16.65 10.96 -6.72
CA THR A 32 16.96 9.81 -5.86
C THR A 32 16.10 8.61 -6.20
N VAL A 33 16.68 7.41 -6.07
CA VAL A 33 16.02 6.13 -6.27
C VAL A 33 15.65 5.47 -4.95
N ILE A 34 14.67 4.57 -5.00
CA ILE A 34 14.26 3.72 -3.89
C ILE A 34 14.90 2.35 -4.12
N CYS A 35 15.95 2.04 -3.36
CA CYS A 35 16.65 0.76 -3.50
C CYS A 35 15.91 -0.39 -2.86
N ALA A 36 15.28 -0.16 -1.71
CA ALA A 36 14.50 -1.19 -1.03
C ALA A 36 13.39 -0.56 -0.20
N VAL A 37 12.31 -1.32 0.00
CA VAL A 37 11.25 -0.98 0.95
C VAL A 37 10.98 -2.20 1.82
N MET A 38 10.99 -1.98 3.13
CA MET A 38 10.57 -2.94 4.14
C MET A 38 9.23 -2.47 4.71
N VAL A 39 8.24 -3.35 4.69
CA VAL A 39 6.91 -3.10 5.24
C VAL A 39 6.69 -4.07 6.39
N PHE A 40 6.42 -3.53 7.57
CA PHE A 40 6.14 -4.27 8.79
C PHE A 40 4.66 -4.14 9.10
N ALA A 41 3.97 -5.28 9.27
CA ALA A 41 2.58 -5.32 9.65
C ALA A 41 2.25 -6.68 10.25
N GLU A 42 1.49 -6.69 11.36
CA GLU A 42 1.03 -7.92 11.98
C GLU A 42 -0.13 -8.53 11.19
N GLY A 43 -0.05 -9.82 10.89
CA GLY A 43 -1.16 -10.58 10.32
C GLY A 43 -1.47 -10.31 8.85
N ILE A 44 -0.65 -9.53 8.13
CA ILE A 44 -0.75 -9.38 6.66
C ILE A 44 0.16 -10.39 5.93
N PHE A 45 1.35 -10.66 6.46
CA PHE A 45 2.38 -11.47 5.81
C PHE A 45 2.57 -12.82 6.52
N GLU A 46 3.24 -13.76 5.84
CA GLU A 46 3.81 -14.94 6.51
C GLU A 46 5.03 -14.50 7.33
N GLY A 47 4.77 -14.09 8.58
CA GLY A 47 5.73 -13.43 9.45
C GLY A 47 5.31 -11.98 9.74
N GLU A 48 6.29 -11.11 9.99
CA GLU A 48 6.02 -9.72 10.41
C GLU A 48 6.43 -8.68 9.35
N THR A 49 7.22 -9.08 8.34
CA THR A 49 7.87 -8.15 7.40
C THR A 49 7.80 -8.66 5.97
N HIS A 50 7.51 -7.74 5.06
CA HIS A 50 7.67 -7.95 3.62
C HIS A 50 8.72 -6.98 3.07
N VAL A 51 9.64 -7.50 2.26
CA VAL A 51 10.75 -6.72 1.69
C VAL A 51 10.68 -6.76 0.17
N LEU A 52 10.64 -5.59 -0.44
CA LEU A 52 10.83 -5.41 -1.87
C LEU A 52 12.19 -4.78 -2.12
N HIS A 53 13.01 -5.48 -2.90
CA HIS A 53 14.35 -5.08 -3.26
C HIS A 53 14.54 -5.35 -4.77
N PRO A 54 14.25 -4.37 -5.63
CA PRO A 54 14.50 -4.46 -7.06
C PRO A 54 15.97 -4.75 -7.36
N LYS A 55 16.26 -5.31 -8.54
CA LYS A 55 17.64 -5.40 -9.01
C LYS A 55 18.19 -4.00 -9.24
N GLU A 56 19.50 -3.84 -9.14
CA GLU A 56 20.17 -2.55 -9.35
C GLU A 56 19.81 -1.91 -10.72
N SER A 57 19.63 -2.72 -11.77
CA SER A 57 19.21 -2.23 -13.09
C SER A 57 17.74 -1.82 -13.19
N GLU A 58 16.94 -2.06 -12.16
CA GLU A 58 15.49 -1.85 -12.11
C GLU A 58 15.09 -0.82 -11.04
N VAL A 59 16.06 -0.26 -10.29
CA VAL A 59 15.77 0.76 -9.28
C VAL A 59 15.30 2.03 -9.95
N THR A 60 14.24 2.64 -9.40
CA THR A 60 13.73 3.92 -9.89
C THR A 60 13.34 4.81 -8.71
N SER A 61 12.91 6.03 -8.99
CA SER A 61 12.35 6.93 -7.99
C SER A 61 10.99 6.49 -7.44
N ARG A 62 10.39 5.42 -7.99
CA ARG A 62 9.08 4.88 -7.60
C ARG A 62 9.15 3.38 -7.29
N LEU A 63 8.42 2.97 -6.26
CA LEU A 63 8.21 1.55 -5.95
C LEU A 63 6.80 1.34 -5.41
N ASP A 64 6.09 0.34 -5.93
CA ASP A 64 4.73 0.00 -5.52
C ASP A 64 4.73 -1.36 -4.78
N VAL A 65 4.17 -1.40 -3.58
CA VAL A 65 4.09 -2.60 -2.72
C VAL A 65 2.67 -3.11 -2.68
N ALA A 66 2.47 -4.39 -3.00
CA ALA A 66 1.16 -5.03 -2.91
C ALA A 66 0.93 -5.68 -1.54
N LEU A 67 -0.23 -5.41 -0.95
CA LEU A 67 -0.66 -5.98 0.32
C LEU A 67 -1.96 -6.75 0.16
N TYR A 68 -2.06 -7.85 0.90
CA TYR A 68 -3.22 -8.74 0.90
C TYR A 68 -3.71 -8.97 2.34
N PRO A 69 -4.36 -7.99 2.99
CA PRO A 69 -4.92 -8.19 4.31
C PRO A 69 -5.92 -9.36 4.32
N PRO A 70 -5.74 -10.38 5.19
CA PRO A 70 -6.59 -11.57 5.18
C PRO A 70 -7.94 -11.37 5.89
N ARG A 71 -8.13 -10.24 6.57
CA ARG A 71 -9.33 -9.93 7.35
C ARG A 71 -9.69 -8.46 7.23
N ASP A 72 -10.99 -8.20 7.40
CA ASP A 72 -11.54 -6.85 7.43
C ASP A 72 -11.38 -6.21 8.82
N VAL A 73 -10.14 -5.92 9.18
CA VAL A 73 -9.76 -5.22 10.40
C VAL A 73 -8.77 -4.10 10.09
N PRO A 74 -8.74 -3.00 10.88
CA PRO A 74 -7.68 -2.02 10.76
C PRO A 74 -6.32 -2.65 11.07
N VAL A 75 -5.29 -2.26 10.32
CA VAL A 75 -3.92 -2.76 10.53
C VAL A 75 -2.94 -1.60 10.44
N ASP A 76 -2.06 -1.48 11.43
CA ASP A 76 -0.96 -0.52 11.41
C ASP A 76 0.19 -1.06 10.55
N ILE A 77 0.74 -0.19 9.72
CA ILE A 77 1.80 -0.48 8.78
C ILE A 77 2.96 0.47 9.03
N HIS A 78 4.13 -0.09 9.30
CA HIS A 78 5.38 0.65 9.41
C HIS A 78 6.21 0.40 8.15
N ILE A 79 6.66 1.47 7.52
CA ILE A 79 7.40 1.38 6.26
C ILE A 79 8.76 2.02 6.45
N LYS A 80 9.80 1.29 6.07
CA LYS A 80 11.19 1.77 6.01
C LYS A 80 11.65 1.69 4.56
N ALA A 81 11.90 2.84 3.93
CA ALA A 81 12.37 2.93 2.55
C ALA A 81 13.82 3.40 2.50
N LEU A 82 14.66 2.69 1.77
CA LEU A 82 16.07 3.02 1.53
C LEU A 82 16.16 3.88 0.28
N VAL A 83 16.52 5.15 0.47
CA VAL A 83 16.56 6.18 -0.58
C VAL A 83 17.97 6.73 -0.74
N GLY A 84 18.44 6.83 -1.97
CA GLY A 84 19.78 7.33 -2.29
C GLY A 84 19.95 7.58 -3.77
N TYR A 85 21.17 7.84 -4.22
CA TYR A 85 21.48 7.86 -5.64
C TYR A 85 21.79 6.44 -6.13
N GLU A 86 21.59 6.21 -7.43
CA GLU A 86 21.94 4.96 -8.09
C GLU A 86 23.42 4.61 -7.86
N GLY A 87 23.71 3.34 -7.56
CA GLY A 87 25.08 2.87 -7.27
C GLY A 87 25.68 3.34 -5.94
N SER A 88 24.91 4.02 -5.06
CA SER A 88 25.41 4.46 -3.74
C SER A 88 25.65 3.26 -2.81
N GLN A 89 26.66 3.37 -1.93
CA GLN A 89 26.88 2.37 -0.87
C GLN A 89 26.13 2.69 0.43
N HIS A 90 25.62 3.92 0.54
CA HIS A 90 24.91 4.39 1.72
C HIS A 90 23.59 5.03 1.30
N TYR A 91 22.52 4.62 1.98
CA TYR A 91 21.16 5.06 1.74
C TYR A 91 20.58 5.72 3.00
N HIS A 92 19.78 6.75 2.81
CA HIS A 92 18.95 7.31 3.86
C HIS A 92 17.72 6.42 4.07
N VAL A 93 17.42 6.10 5.33
CA VAL A 93 16.20 5.36 5.68
C VAL A 93 15.10 6.36 6.02
N PHE A 94 14.08 6.40 5.17
CA PHE A 94 12.84 7.12 5.46
C PHE A 94 11.88 6.18 6.19
N GLU A 95 11.35 6.65 7.32
CA GLU A 95 10.41 5.89 8.15
C GLU A 95 9.06 6.59 8.16
N LEU A 96 7.99 5.83 7.96
CA LEU A 96 6.63 6.34 8.09
C LEU A 96 5.68 5.25 8.58
N THR A 97 4.63 5.69 9.26
CA THR A 97 3.54 4.82 9.73
C THR A 97 2.24 5.23 9.06
N ARG A 98 1.49 4.24 8.61
CA ARG A 98 0.14 4.37 8.04
C ARG A 98 -0.76 3.34 8.69
N GLN A 99 -2.06 3.57 8.64
CA GLN A 99 -3.04 2.59 9.07
C GLN A 99 -3.91 2.24 7.86
N LEU A 100 -4.05 0.95 7.59
CA LEU A 100 -5.09 0.46 6.69
C LEU A 100 -6.43 0.52 7.42
N PRO A 101 -7.46 1.17 6.86
CA PRO A 101 -8.79 1.16 7.44
C PRO A 101 -9.41 -0.26 7.40
N ARG A 102 -10.45 -0.46 8.19
CA ARG A 102 -11.32 -1.64 8.04
C ARG A 102 -11.86 -1.68 6.61
N PHE A 103 -11.98 -2.88 6.03
CA PHE A 103 -12.48 -3.08 4.67
C PHE A 103 -11.58 -2.46 3.58
N SER A 104 -10.25 -2.48 3.78
CA SER A 104 -9.29 -1.91 2.81
C SER A 104 -9.27 -2.62 1.46
N MET A 105 -9.74 -3.87 1.36
CA MET A 105 -9.74 -4.64 0.10
C MET A 105 -10.91 -4.30 -0.85
N TYR A 106 -11.86 -3.47 -0.43
CA TYR A 106 -13.03 -3.15 -1.24
C TYR A 106 -12.81 -1.85 -2.01
N ALA A 107 -13.03 -1.90 -3.32
CA ALA A 107 -13.01 -0.73 -4.19
C ALA A 107 -14.42 -0.19 -4.41
N VAL A 108 -14.54 1.14 -4.50
CA VAL A 108 -15.78 1.79 -4.94
C VAL A 108 -15.86 1.66 -6.46
N LEU A 109 -16.92 1.01 -6.95
CA LEU A 109 -17.21 0.90 -8.38
C LEU A 109 -18.20 2.00 -8.79
N VAL A 110 -17.96 2.61 -9.96
CA VAL A 110 -18.84 3.65 -10.53
C VAL A 110 -20.13 3.04 -11.08
N GLU A 111 -20.03 1.83 -11.63
CA GLU A 111 -21.16 1.10 -12.20
C GLU A 111 -21.37 -0.20 -11.44
N ARG A 112 -22.64 -0.55 -11.17
CA ARG A 112 -22.98 -1.85 -10.62
C ARG A 112 -22.76 -2.91 -11.68
N THR A 113 -21.96 -3.90 -11.34
CA THR A 113 -21.64 -5.01 -12.23
C THR A 113 -22.68 -6.13 -12.10
N GLN A 114 -23.17 -6.44 -10.89
CA GLN A 114 -24.17 -7.49 -10.63
C GLN A 114 -24.97 -7.23 -9.35
N ASP A 115 -26.26 -7.57 -9.36
CA ASP A 115 -27.08 -7.60 -8.15
C ASP A 115 -26.89 -8.93 -7.39
N VAL A 116 -26.69 -8.86 -6.08
CA VAL A 116 -26.57 -10.02 -5.20
C VAL A 116 -27.93 -10.29 -4.56
N GLY A 117 -28.43 -11.53 -4.64
CA GLY A 117 -29.76 -11.89 -4.13
C GLY A 117 -29.88 -11.89 -2.59
N SER A 118 -28.76 -11.95 -1.88
CA SER A 118 -28.72 -11.90 -0.41
C SER A 118 -28.71 -10.46 0.08
N PHE A 119 -29.61 -10.11 1.00
CA PHE A 119 -29.65 -8.80 1.64
C PHE A 119 -30.02 -8.90 3.12
N LEU A 120 -29.65 -7.87 3.88
CA LEU A 120 -30.06 -7.66 5.26
C LEU A 120 -30.62 -6.24 5.36
N SER A 121 -31.69 -6.05 6.14
CA SER A 121 -32.26 -4.73 6.43
C SER A 121 -32.33 -4.52 7.94
N PHE A 122 -31.96 -3.32 8.37
CA PHE A 122 -32.02 -2.89 9.77
C PHE A 122 -32.22 -1.37 9.82
N VAL A 123 -32.65 -0.87 10.98
CA VAL A 123 -32.89 0.56 11.19
C VAL A 123 -31.67 1.20 11.83
N ILE A 124 -31.23 2.34 11.31
CA ILE A 124 -30.16 3.16 11.88
C ILE A 124 -30.79 4.37 12.58
N ASN A 125 -30.39 4.63 13.81
CA ASN A 125 -30.89 5.75 14.61
C ASN A 125 -30.19 7.09 14.30
N GLU A 126 -29.08 7.05 13.56
CA GLU A 126 -28.32 8.21 13.16
C GLU A 126 -28.92 8.89 11.92
N ARG A 127 -28.91 10.23 11.92
CA ARG A 127 -29.19 10.99 10.70
C ARG A 127 -27.98 10.90 9.79
N LEU A 128 -28.21 10.52 8.53
CA LEU A 128 -27.19 10.64 7.48
C LEU A 128 -26.73 12.10 7.40
N GLN A 129 -25.49 12.39 7.79
CA GLN A 129 -24.87 13.68 7.49
C GLN A 129 -24.60 13.72 5.98
N ARG A 130 -25.15 14.73 5.33
CA ARG A 130 -24.91 15.05 3.91
C ARG A 130 -23.71 15.95 3.76
#